data_AF-A0A7C6RC72-F1
#
_entry.id   AF-A0A7C6RC72-F1
#
_cell.length_a   1.000
_cell.length_b   1.000
_cell.length_c   1.000
_cell.angle_alpha   90.00
_cell.angle_beta   90.00
_cell.angle_gamma   90.00
#
_symmetry.space_group_name_H-M   'P 1'
#
loop_
_entity.id
_entity.type
_entity.pdbx_description
1 polymer ?
#
loop_
_entity_poly.entity_id
_entity_poly.type
_entity_poly.pdbx_seq_one_letter_code
_entity_poly.pdbx_strand_id
1 'polypeptide(L)'
;MFRNYYQFIHDLQQALQGELEAIAYYQALLDLAPAPDREDIRHVREDEEGHARLLSQLYFDLTGRPPVTFPVETPELPSYLAGLQEAVRDELAAAEDYRDLYLSTFNNGIRDKIFAIMVDEQEHATRLTLLYGINKEA
;
A
#
# COMPACT_ATOMS: atom_id res chain seq x y z
N MET A 1 23.05 7.71 7.34
CA MET A 1 21.59 7.73 7.59
C MET A 1 20.82 7.44 6.30
N PHE A 2 21.07 8.15 5.19
CA PHE A 2 20.46 7.89 3.88
C PHE A 2 21.49 7.91 2.75
N ARG A 3 21.21 7.25 1.62
CA ARG A 3 22.01 7.37 0.38
C ARG A 3 21.81 8.73 -0.27
N ASN A 4 20.56 9.16 -0.39
CA ASN A 4 20.16 10.50 -0.78
C ASN A 4 18.93 10.90 0.05
N TYR A 5 19.10 11.88 0.94
CA TYR A 5 18.04 12.29 1.86
C TYR A 5 16.84 12.93 1.15
N TYR A 6 17.07 13.83 0.19
CA TYR A 6 15.96 14.51 -0.50
C TYR A 6 15.15 13.54 -1.36
N GLN A 7 15.81 12.58 -2.00
CA GLN A 7 15.12 11.52 -2.73
C GLN A 7 14.32 10.63 -1.78
N PHE A 8 14.88 10.23 -0.63
CA PHE A 8 14.14 9.46 0.38
C PHE A 8 12.86 10.16 0.84
N ILE A 9 12.93 11.46 1.12
CA ILE A 9 11.75 12.24 1.55
C ILE A 9 10.71 12.35 0.43
N HIS A 10 11.15 12.50 -0.82
CA HIS A 10 10.26 12.49 -1.98
C HIS A 10 9.54 11.15 -2.11
N ASP A 11 10.29 10.04 -2.08
CA ASP A 11 9.75 8.69 -2.27
C ASP A 11 8.83 8.31 -1.11
N LEU A 12 9.16 8.73 0.13
CA LEU A 12 8.29 8.56 1.29
C LEU A 12 6.95 9.31 1.12
N GLN A 13 6.96 10.48 0.50
CA GLN A 13 5.75 11.24 0.23
C GLN A 13 4.91 10.60 -0.88
N GLN A 14 5.55 10.03 -1.90
CA GLN A 14 4.86 9.27 -2.95
C GLN A 14 4.24 8.00 -2.37
N ALA A 15 4.98 7.23 -1.57
CA ALA A 15 4.48 6.04 -0.88
C ALA A 15 3.25 6.38 -0.03
N LEU A 16 3.33 7.43 0.81
CA LEU A 16 2.16 7.88 1.59
C LEU A 16 0.95 8.23 0.72
N GLN A 17 1.15 8.88 -0.42
CA GLN A 17 0.05 9.18 -1.34
C GLN A 17 -0.55 7.90 -1.94
N GLY A 18 0.30 6.94 -2.32
CA GLY A 18 -0.11 5.62 -2.77
C GLY A 18 -0.94 4.88 -1.73
N GLU A 19 -0.55 4.90 -0.45
CA GLU A 19 -1.35 4.29 0.63
C GLU A 19 -2.74 4.89 0.76
N LEU A 20 -2.86 6.22 0.62
CA LEU A 20 -4.16 6.89 0.68
C LEU A 20 -5.05 6.52 -0.51
N GLU A 21 -4.45 6.32 -1.68
CA GLU A 21 -5.13 5.84 -2.88
C GLU A 21 -5.56 4.37 -2.73
N ALA A 22 -4.69 3.52 -2.18
CA ALA A 22 -4.96 2.12 -1.88
C ALA A 22 -6.12 1.95 -0.89
N ILE A 23 -6.19 2.76 0.17
CA ILE A 23 -7.32 2.75 1.12
C ILE A 23 -8.65 3.02 0.40
N ALA A 24 -8.69 3.99 -0.51
CA ALA A 24 -9.89 4.30 -1.29
C ALA A 24 -10.21 3.18 -2.29
N TYR A 25 -9.18 2.61 -2.92
CA TYR A 25 -9.28 1.48 -3.83
C TYR A 25 -9.89 0.25 -3.15
N TYR A 26 -9.35 -0.15 -2.01
CA TYR A 26 -9.84 -1.31 -1.27
C TYR A 26 -11.23 -1.08 -0.68
N GLN A 27 -11.62 0.17 -0.38
CA GLN A 27 -13.00 0.47 -0.05
C GLN A 27 -13.93 0.19 -1.24
N ALA A 28 -13.59 0.66 -2.45
CA ALA A 28 -14.39 0.40 -3.64
C ALA A 28 -14.43 -1.10 -3.99
N LEU A 29 -13.31 -1.80 -3.82
CA LEU A 29 -13.23 -3.25 -4.05
C LEU A 29 -14.09 -4.03 -3.04
N LEU A 30 -14.08 -3.61 -1.77
CA LEU A 30 -14.90 -4.21 -0.70
C LEU A 30 -16.40 -4.08 -0.97
N ASP A 31 -16.82 -2.96 -1.56
CA ASP A 31 -18.22 -2.73 -1.93
C ASP A 31 -18.71 -3.68 -3.04
N LEU A 32 -17.80 -4.10 -3.93
CA LEU A 32 -18.06 -5.09 -4.98
C LEU A 32 -17.90 -6.54 -4.51
N ALA A 33 -17.21 -6.76 -3.40
CA ALA A 33 -16.81 -8.10 -2.97
C ALA A 33 -17.99 -8.97 -2.49
N PRO A 34 -18.01 -10.26 -2.89
CA PRO A 34 -18.95 -11.22 -2.35
C PRO A 34 -18.66 -11.46 -0.86
N ALA A 35 -19.69 -11.86 -0.10
CA ALA A 35 -19.59 -11.97 1.36
C ALA A 35 -18.39 -12.81 1.89
N PRO A 36 -17.99 -13.94 1.26
CA PRO A 36 -16.84 -14.73 1.73
C PRO A 36 -15.50 -13.99 1.65
N ASP A 37 -15.34 -13.06 0.72
CA ASP A 37 -14.06 -12.42 0.41
C ASP A 37 -13.84 -11.11 1.17
N ARG A 38 -14.91 -10.58 1.76
CA ARG A 38 -14.90 -9.26 2.40
C ARG A 38 -13.94 -9.14 3.57
N GLU A 39 -13.61 -10.25 4.21
CA GLU A 39 -12.67 -10.23 5.34
C GLU A 39 -11.23 -10.01 4.86
N ASP A 40 -10.81 -10.71 3.80
CA ASP A 40 -9.47 -10.54 3.24
C ASP A 40 -9.27 -9.12 2.69
N ILE A 41 -10.27 -8.55 2.02
CA ILE A 41 -10.17 -7.17 1.49
C ILE A 41 -10.19 -6.14 2.62
N ARG A 42 -10.97 -6.38 3.69
CA ARG A 42 -10.98 -5.51 4.86
C ARG A 42 -9.62 -5.49 5.53
N HIS A 43 -9.01 -6.67 5.67
CA HIS A 43 -7.69 -6.81 6.27
C HIS A 43 -6.64 -5.99 5.50
N VAL A 44 -6.54 -6.16 4.18
CA VAL A 44 -5.63 -5.37 3.33
C VAL A 44 -5.86 -3.87 3.53
N ARG A 45 -7.12 -3.42 3.46
CA ARG A 45 -7.48 -2.01 3.67
C ARG A 45 -7.06 -1.47 5.05
N GLU A 46 -7.18 -2.28 6.10
CA GLU A 46 -6.80 -1.90 7.47
C GLU A 46 -5.28 -1.80 7.63
N ASP A 47 -4.53 -2.66 6.94
CA ASP A 47 -3.08 -2.61 6.89
C ASP A 47 -2.61 -1.35 6.14
N GLU A 48 -3.24 -0.96 5.02
CA GLU A 48 -2.92 0.31 4.33
C GLU A 48 -3.19 1.55 5.19
N GLU A 49 -4.26 1.54 6.00
CA GLU A 49 -4.48 2.59 6.99
C GLU A 49 -3.34 2.65 8.03
N GLY A 50 -2.80 1.49 8.40
CA GLY A 50 -1.62 1.36 9.25
C GLY A 50 -0.36 1.92 8.58
N HIS A 51 -0.12 1.54 7.32
CA HIS A 51 1.00 1.99 6.49
C HIS A 51 0.98 3.52 6.35
N ALA A 52 -0.15 4.11 5.94
CA ALA A 52 -0.31 5.56 5.81
C ALA A 52 0.01 6.31 7.11
N ARG A 53 -0.48 5.81 8.26
CA ARG A 53 -0.18 6.41 9.59
C ARG A 53 1.31 6.34 9.90
N LEU A 54 1.94 5.20 9.65
CA LEU A 54 3.36 4.98 9.91
C LEU A 54 4.22 5.89 9.02
N LEU A 55 3.94 5.97 7.73
CA LEU A 55 4.70 6.79 6.77
C LEU A 55 4.53 8.29 7.06
N SER A 56 3.32 8.72 7.41
CA SER A 56 3.05 10.09 7.83
C SER A 56 3.86 10.48 9.08
N GLN A 57 3.89 9.61 10.09
CA GLN A 57 4.71 9.83 11.29
C GLN A 57 6.20 9.85 10.94
N LEU A 58 6.67 8.91 10.11
CA LEU A 58 8.06 8.86 9.68
C LEU A 58 8.47 10.13 8.92
N TYR A 59 7.61 10.65 8.04
CA TYR A 59 7.85 11.90 7.32
C TYR A 59 7.98 13.07 8.30
N PHE A 60 7.06 13.17 9.27
CA PHE A 60 7.12 14.21 10.29
C PHE A 60 8.39 14.13 11.14
N ASP A 61 8.77 12.93 11.59
CA ASP A 61 9.97 12.70 12.39
C ASP A 61 11.25 13.13 11.66
N LEU A 62 11.28 12.97 10.32
CA LEU A 62 12.45 13.30 9.51
C LEU A 62 12.51 14.76 9.06
N THR A 63 11.37 15.42 8.89
CA THR A 63 11.30 16.77 8.29
C THR A 63 10.87 17.86 9.27
N GLY A 64 10.28 17.48 10.40
CA GLY A 64 9.65 18.38 11.37
C GLY A 64 8.38 19.05 10.85
N ARG A 65 7.81 18.58 9.73
CA ARG A 65 6.63 19.14 9.07
C ARG A 65 5.65 18.03 8.69
N PRO A 66 4.33 18.31 8.71
CA PRO A 66 3.37 17.35 8.19
C PRO A 66 3.61 17.12 6.68
N PRO A 67 3.35 15.90 6.18
CA PRO A 67 3.41 15.62 4.75
C PRO A 67 2.33 16.40 4.00
N VAL A 68 2.60 16.69 2.73
CA VAL A 68 1.60 17.26 1.81
C VAL A 68 0.96 16.11 1.04
N THR A 69 -0.35 15.94 1.20
CA THR A 69 -1.15 14.93 0.49
C THR A 69 -2.13 15.61 -0.46
N PHE A 70 -2.54 14.88 -1.49
CA PHE A 70 -3.49 15.35 -2.50
C PHE A 70 -4.86 14.69 -2.30
N PRO A 71 -5.95 15.33 -2.78
CA PRO A 71 -7.26 14.69 -2.80
C PRO A 71 -7.20 13.35 -3.53
N VAL A 72 -7.73 12.30 -2.91
CA VAL A 72 -7.87 10.98 -3.51
C VAL A 72 -9.21 10.90 -4.22
N GLU A 73 -9.19 10.52 -5.50
CA GLU A 73 -10.40 10.27 -6.27
C GLU A 73 -10.98 8.90 -5.92
N THR A 74 -12.31 8.76 -6.05
CA THR A 74 -12.94 7.45 -5.89
C THR A 74 -12.63 6.61 -7.12
N PRO A 75 -12.00 5.44 -6.98
CA PRO A 75 -11.65 4.61 -8.13
C PRO A 75 -12.90 3.98 -8.75
N GLU A 76 -12.94 3.97 -10.09
CA GLU A 76 -13.99 3.32 -10.85
C GLU A 76 -13.55 1.91 -11.25
N LEU A 77 -14.10 0.90 -10.57
CA LEU A 77 -13.77 -0.51 -10.84
C LEU A 77 -14.81 -1.14 -11.80
N PRO A 78 -14.40 -1.62 -13.00
CA PRO A 78 -15.34 -2.21 -13.96
C PRO A 78 -16.03 -3.48 -13.47
N SER A 79 -15.33 -4.28 -12.66
CA SER A 79 -15.87 -5.46 -11.98
C SER A 79 -14.96 -5.85 -10.82
N TYR A 80 -15.47 -6.72 -9.93
CA TYR A 80 -14.68 -7.27 -8.83
C TYR A 80 -13.42 -8.01 -9.32
N LEU A 81 -13.54 -8.85 -10.36
CA LEU A 81 -12.40 -9.58 -10.94
C LEU A 81 -11.36 -8.64 -11.59
N ALA A 82 -11.82 -7.60 -12.28
CA ALA A 82 -10.92 -6.61 -12.86
C ALA A 82 -10.17 -5.86 -11.75
N GLY A 83 -10.89 -5.46 -10.69
CA GLY A 83 -10.33 -4.78 -9.55
C GLY A 83 -9.30 -5.62 -8.78
N LEU A 84 -9.55 -6.92 -8.61
CA LEU A 84 -8.58 -7.85 -8.01
C LEU A 84 -7.31 -7.98 -8.87
N GLN A 85 -7.46 -8.06 -10.20
CA GLN A 85 -6.32 -8.20 -11.11
C GLN A 85 -5.40 -6.97 -11.09
N GLU A 86 -5.99 -5.78 -11.04
CA GLU A 86 -5.27 -4.51 -10.92
C GLU A 86 -4.60 -4.40 -9.55
N ALA A 87 -5.33 -4.66 -8.47
CA ALA A 87 -4.78 -4.63 -7.11
C ALA A 87 -3.54 -5.53 -6.96
N VAL A 88 -3.57 -6.77 -7.48
CA VAL A 88 -2.38 -7.65 -7.44
C VAL A 88 -1.14 -7.02 -8.09
N ARG A 89 -1.32 -6.25 -9.18
CA ARG A 89 -0.19 -5.60 -9.84
C ARG A 89 0.32 -4.41 -9.04
N ASP A 90 -0.59 -3.66 -8.46
CA ASP A 90 -0.28 -2.48 -7.66
C ASP A 90 0.45 -2.88 -6.37
N GLU A 91 0.00 -3.94 -5.69
CA GLU A 91 0.68 -4.50 -4.52
C GLU A 91 2.10 -5.01 -4.84
N LEU A 92 2.26 -5.68 -5.98
CA LEU A 92 3.59 -6.12 -6.42
C LEU A 92 4.51 -4.93 -6.73
N ALA A 93 3.98 -3.85 -7.31
CA ALA A 93 4.74 -2.63 -7.56
C ALA A 93 5.11 -1.92 -6.24
N ALA A 94 4.16 -1.80 -5.31
CA ALA A 94 4.40 -1.23 -3.98
C ALA A 94 5.49 -1.99 -3.23
N ALA A 95 5.49 -3.33 -3.27
CA ALA A 95 6.57 -4.14 -2.70
C ALA A 95 7.96 -3.80 -3.30
N GLU A 96 8.04 -3.50 -4.60
CA GLU A 96 9.29 -3.07 -5.23
C GLU A 96 9.71 -1.65 -4.82
N ASP A 97 8.76 -0.73 -4.69
CA ASP A 97 9.01 0.64 -4.22
C ASP A 97 9.50 0.63 -2.77
N TYR A 98 8.88 -0.18 -1.91
CA TYR A 98 9.32 -0.35 -0.52
C TYR A 98 10.68 -1.03 -0.39
N ARG A 99 11.01 -1.99 -1.27
CA ARG A 99 12.37 -2.55 -1.36
C ARG A 99 13.39 -1.44 -1.65
N ASP A 100 13.08 -0.55 -2.58
CA ASP A 100 14.00 0.50 -2.99
C ASP A 100 14.16 1.56 -1.88
N LEU A 101 13.06 1.95 -1.22
CA LEU A 101 13.05 2.76 0.00
C LEU A 101 13.89 2.12 1.11
N TYR A 102 13.73 0.82 1.38
CA TYR A 102 14.50 0.07 2.37
C TYR A 102 16.01 0.11 2.08
N LEU A 103 16.38 -0.05 0.81
CA LEU A 103 17.78 -0.05 0.37
C LEU A 103 18.41 1.35 0.34
N SER A 104 17.61 2.41 0.34
CA SER A 104 18.06 3.80 0.27
C SER A 104 18.45 4.41 1.63
N THR A 105 18.23 3.70 2.75
CA THR A 105 18.60 4.13 4.10
C THR A 105 19.54 3.14 4.81
N PHE A 106 20.36 3.66 5.72
CA PHE A 106 21.23 2.88 6.62
C PHE A 106 20.72 2.88 8.06
N ASN A 107 19.57 3.50 8.34
CA ASN A 107 18.98 3.52 9.66
C ASN A 107 18.14 2.25 9.87
N ASN A 108 18.58 1.37 10.78
CA ASN A 108 17.90 0.10 11.04
C ASN A 108 16.44 0.27 11.49
N GLY A 109 16.14 1.25 12.35
CA GLY A 109 14.77 1.46 12.80
C GLY A 109 13.82 1.94 11.71
N ILE A 110 14.34 2.62 10.67
CA ILE A 110 13.56 2.96 9.47
C ILE A 110 13.43 1.72 8.57
N ARG A 111 14.51 0.96 8.42
CA ARG A 111 14.53 -0.28 7.64
C ARG A 111 13.55 -1.32 8.17
N ASP A 112 13.46 -1.50 9.48
CA ASP A 112 12.53 -2.48 10.09
C ASP A 112 11.07 -2.12 9.78
N LYS A 113 10.73 -0.83 9.82
CA LYS A 113 9.40 -0.33 9.47
C LYS A 113 9.07 -0.56 7.99
N ILE A 114 9.97 -0.16 7.10
CA ILE A 114 9.77 -0.32 5.64
C ILE A 114 9.75 -1.79 5.25
N PHE A 115 10.55 -2.62 5.92
CA PHE A 115 10.56 -4.06 5.68
C PHE A 115 9.24 -4.73 6.05
N ALA A 116 8.60 -4.31 7.16
CA ALA A 116 7.29 -4.80 7.52
C ALA A 116 6.27 -4.51 6.41
N ILE A 117 6.15 -3.23 6.00
CA ILE A 117 5.26 -2.81 4.91
C ILE A 117 5.52 -3.61 3.63
N MET A 118 6.78 -3.72 3.20
CA MET A 118 7.16 -4.49 2.01
C MET A 118 6.72 -5.97 2.07
N VAL A 119 6.72 -6.58 3.26
CA VAL A 119 6.27 -7.97 3.44
C VAL A 119 4.75 -8.05 3.44
N ASP A 120 4.08 -7.06 4.02
CA ASP A 120 2.63 -6.95 4.01
C ASP A 120 2.11 -6.79 2.56
N GLU A 121 2.73 -5.97 1.69
CA GLU A 121 2.31 -5.88 0.27
C GLU A 121 2.46 -7.20 -0.51
N GLN A 122 3.49 -8.00 -0.19
CA GLN A 122 3.64 -9.34 -0.78
C GLN A 122 2.54 -10.30 -0.28
N GLU A 123 2.13 -10.14 0.96
CA GLU A 123 1.03 -10.87 1.59
C GLU A 123 -0.30 -10.49 0.93
N HIS A 124 -0.57 -9.18 0.77
CA HIS A 124 -1.73 -8.62 0.08
C HIS A 124 -1.84 -9.17 -1.34
N ALA A 125 -0.77 -9.07 -2.14
CA ALA A 125 -0.72 -9.62 -3.49
C ALA A 125 -1.06 -11.12 -3.53
N THR A 126 -0.60 -11.88 -2.53
CA THR A 126 -0.87 -13.32 -2.41
C THR A 126 -2.34 -13.59 -2.12
N ARG A 127 -2.94 -12.86 -1.16
CA ARG A 127 -4.38 -12.97 -0.85
C ARG A 127 -5.25 -12.63 -2.04
N LEU A 128 -4.99 -11.49 -2.67
CA LEU A 128 -5.75 -10.99 -3.82
C LEU A 128 -5.64 -11.95 -5.01
N THR A 129 -4.47 -12.57 -5.20
CA THR A 129 -4.29 -13.63 -6.21
C THR A 129 -5.16 -14.86 -5.90
N LEU A 130 -5.25 -15.28 -4.63
CA LEU A 130 -6.14 -16.37 -4.22
C LEU A 130 -7.61 -16.03 -4.49
N LEU A 131 -8.06 -14.84 -4.09
CA LEU A 131 -9.43 -14.36 -4.35
C LEU A 131 -9.74 -14.32 -5.84
N TYR A 132 -8.81 -13.81 -6.66
CA TYR A 132 -8.96 -13.81 -8.12
C TYR A 132 -9.11 -15.24 -8.68
N GLY A 133 -8.31 -16.19 -8.20
CA GLY A 133 -8.41 -17.59 -8.59
C GLY A 133 -9.78 -18.21 -8.26
N ILE A 134 -10.26 -18.01 -7.03
CA ILE A 134 -11.57 -18.52 -6.57
C ILE A 134 -12.72 -17.94 -7.40
N ASN A 135 -12.69 -16.64 -7.66
CA ASN A 135 -13.79 -15.95 -8.33
C ASN A 135 -13.77 -16.06 -9.86
N LYS A 136 -12.62 -16.40 -10.46
CA LYS A 136 -12.52 -16.61 -11.91
C LYS A 136 -13.17 -17.92 -12.35
N GLU A 137 -13.21 -18.91 -11.46
CA GLU A 137 -13.78 -20.23 -11.72
C GLU A 137 -15.27 -20.35 -11.31
N ALA A 138 -15.81 -19.33 -10.64
CA ALA A 138 -17.20 -19.25 -10.17
C ALA A 138 -18.16 -18.75 -11.27
#